data_AF-A0A5C1YRT9-F1
#
_entry.id   AF-A0A5C1YRT9-F1
#
_cell.length_a   1.000
_cell.length_b   1.000
_cell.length_c   1.000
_cell.angle_alpha   90.00
_cell.angle_beta   90.00
_cell.angle_gamma   90.00
#
_symmetry.space_group_name_H-M   'P 1'
#
loop_
_entity.id
_entity.type
_entity.pdbx_description
1 polymer ?
#
loop_
_entity_poly.entity_id
_entity_poly.type
_entity_poly.pdbx_seq_one_letter_code
_entity_poly.pdbx_strand_id
1 'polypeptide(L)'
;MKIVTLAHITLNRPGSLSRGGFQSGVSDGSPRDRSETVILEGNEQGDVLEAVKKIAIQHGEHEEQLSLLNVSTPYGTPDGTICFSEKHQPYGGTQFGSHYSVCKVFPALEAGGRYFRLNEVIF
;
A
#
# COMPACT_ATOMS: atom_id res chain seq x y z
N MET A 1 -27.83 -3.50 1.49
CA MET A 1 -26.71 -2.53 1.44
C MET A 1 -26.02 -2.59 2.79
N LYS A 2 -24.69 -2.49 2.83
CA LYS A 2 -23.93 -2.53 4.09
C LYS A 2 -22.75 -1.57 4.04
N ILE A 3 -22.34 -1.07 5.19
CA ILE A 3 -21.11 -0.28 5.33
C ILE A 3 -19.93 -1.25 5.38
N VAL A 4 -18.88 -0.96 4.62
CA VAL A 4 -17.63 -1.72 4.56
C VAL A 4 -16.45 -0.75 4.65
N THR A 5 -15.29 -1.27 5.04
CA THR A 5 -14.03 -0.53 4.98
C THR A 5 -13.30 -0.92 3.70
N LEU A 6 -12.93 0.06 2.87
CA LEU A 6 -12.10 -0.16 1.71
C LEU A 6 -10.71 0.43 1.93
N ALA A 7 -9.69 -0.25 1.40
CA ALA A 7 -8.36 0.30 1.24
C ALA A 7 -7.97 0.33 -0.22
N HIS A 8 -7.68 1.53 -0.71
CA HIS A 8 -6.99 1.73 -1.97
C HIS A 8 -5.48 1.71 -1.72
N ILE A 9 -4.84 0.61 -2.09
CA ILE A 9 -3.44 0.31 -1.83
C ILE A 9 -2.65 0.59 -3.10
N THR A 10 -1.64 1.46 -3.02
CA THR A 10 -0.69 1.70 -4.11
C THR A 10 0.68 1.18 -3.70
N LEU A 11 1.22 0.23 -4.46
CA LEU A 11 2.60 -0.25 -4.36
C LEU A 11 3.46 0.55 -5.33
N ASN A 12 4.39 1.36 -4.80
CA ASN A 12 5.22 2.25 -5.62
C ASN A 12 6.46 1.54 -6.20
N ARG A 13 6.82 0.37 -5.64
CA ARG A 13 8.04 -0.37 -6.01
C ARG A 13 7.83 -1.89 -6.07
N PRO A 14 6.83 -2.39 -6.83
CA PRO A 14 6.59 -3.82 -6.92
C PRO A 14 7.78 -4.53 -7.57
N GLY A 15 8.32 -5.54 -6.90
CA GLY A 15 9.47 -6.35 -7.35
C GLY A 15 10.83 -5.77 -6.99
N SER A 16 10.90 -4.65 -6.26
CA SER A 16 12.16 -4.02 -5.84
C SER A 16 12.87 -4.80 -4.73
N LEU A 17 12.12 -5.56 -3.94
CA LEU A 17 12.70 -6.38 -2.88
C LEU A 17 13.37 -7.62 -3.50
N SER A 18 12.79 -8.17 -4.55
CA SER A 18 13.22 -9.44 -5.18
C SER A 18 14.54 -9.37 -5.99
N ARG A 19 15.14 -8.19 -6.19
CA ARG A 19 16.38 -8.01 -6.99
C ARG A 19 17.61 -7.63 -6.13
N GLY A 20 18.09 -8.60 -5.36
CA GLY A 20 19.49 -8.61 -4.90
C GLY A 20 20.43 -8.97 -6.07
N GLY A 21 20.86 -8.00 -6.86
CA GLY A 21 21.86 -8.23 -7.89
C GLY A 21 22.04 -7.08 -8.86
N PHE A 22 23.29 -6.65 -9.04
CA PHE A 22 23.74 -5.83 -10.17
C PHE A 22 23.32 -6.49 -11.50
N GLN A 23 22.20 -6.06 -12.09
CA GLN A 23 21.90 -6.33 -13.50
C GLN A 23 21.63 -5.02 -14.22
N SER A 24 22.69 -4.59 -14.90
CA SER A 24 22.69 -3.60 -15.95
C SER A 24 21.69 -3.97 -17.05
N GLY A 25 20.82 -3.02 -17.39
CA GLY A 25 20.20 -2.81 -18.71
C GLY A 25 19.44 -3.96 -19.38
N VAL A 26 18.11 -3.98 -19.21
CA VAL A 26 17.12 -4.00 -20.31
C VAL A 26 15.86 -3.30 -19.78
N SER A 27 15.60 -2.09 -20.27
CA SER A 27 14.38 -1.34 -20.02
C SER A 27 13.22 -1.95 -20.82
N ASP A 28 12.25 -2.53 -20.14
CA ASP A 28 10.86 -2.52 -20.63
C ASP A 28 10.05 -1.60 -19.71
N GLY A 29 9.32 -0.68 -20.32
CA GLY A 29 8.99 0.63 -19.76
C GLY A 29 8.00 0.62 -18.60
N SER A 30 8.25 1.57 -17.70
CA SER A 30 7.47 2.03 -16.54
C SER A 30 7.73 1.28 -15.21
N PRO A 31 8.15 2.00 -14.13
CA PRO A 31 7.80 1.58 -12.79
C PRO A 31 6.26 1.61 -12.73
N ARG A 32 5.63 0.45 -12.91
CA ARG A 32 4.18 0.37 -12.84
C ARG A 32 3.82 0.43 -11.38
N ASP A 33 3.52 1.62 -10.87
CA ASP A 33 2.76 1.76 -9.64
C ASP A 33 1.55 0.83 -9.77
N ARG A 34 1.43 -0.14 -8.84
CA ARG A 34 0.32 -1.09 -8.85
C ARG A 34 -0.65 -0.68 -7.77
N SER A 35 -1.84 -0.29 -8.19
CA SER A 35 -2.90 0.08 -7.27
C SER A 35 -4.04 -0.94 -7.31
N GLU A 36 -4.48 -1.40 -6.14
CA GLU A 36 -5.64 -2.27 -6.00
C GLU A 36 -6.53 -1.76 -4.87
N THR A 37 -7.84 -1.97 -5.00
CA THR A 37 -8.81 -1.63 -3.94
C THR A 37 -9.39 -2.91 -3.38
N VAL A 38 -9.23 -3.09 -2.07
CA VAL A 38 -9.69 -4.30 -1.36
C VAL A 38 -10.64 -3.93 -0.23
N ILE A 39 -11.54 -4.84 0.09
CA ILE A 39 -12.32 -4.78 1.32
C ILE A 39 -11.44 -5.25 2.45
N LEU A 40 -11.40 -4.49 3.53
CA LEU A 40 -10.72 -4.88 4.75
C LEU A 40 -11.70 -5.47 5.76
N GLU A 41 -11.22 -6.43 6.55
CA GLU A 41 -11.98 -6.99 7.67
C GLU A 41 -12.01 -6.05 8.88
N GLY A 42 -11.03 -5.14 8.97
CA GLY A 42 -10.96 -4.06 9.96
C GLY A 42 -10.42 -2.76 9.37
N ASN A 43 -10.06 -1.81 10.22
CA ASN A 43 -9.49 -0.51 9.83
C ASN A 43 -8.16 -0.20 10.51
N GLU A 44 -7.57 -1.19 11.17
CA GLU A 44 -6.32 -1.01 11.90
C GLU A 44 -5.11 -1.16 10.99
N GLN A 45 -3.96 -0.65 11.43
CA GLN A 45 -2.71 -0.73 10.68
C GLN A 45 -2.31 -2.18 10.35
N GLY A 46 -2.64 -3.13 11.24
CA GLY A 46 -2.39 -4.56 11.04
C GLY A 46 -3.16 -5.13 9.84
N ASP A 47 -4.46 -4.85 9.75
CA ASP A 47 -5.32 -5.32 8.66
C ASP A 47 -4.85 -4.80 7.30
N VAL A 48 -4.46 -3.53 7.27
CA VAL A 48 -3.94 -2.88 6.06
C VAL A 48 -2.59 -3.47 5.67
N LEU A 49 -1.71 -3.76 6.64
CA LEU A 49 -0.42 -4.39 6.38
C LEU A 49 -0.59 -5.80 5.79
N GLU A 50 -1.49 -6.61 6.33
CA GLU A 50 -1.78 -7.94 5.78
C GLU A 50 -2.30 -7.86 4.34
N ALA A 51 -3.20 -6.91 4.06
CA ALA A 51 -3.68 -6.65 2.71
C ALA A 51 -2.56 -6.23 1.75
N VAL A 52 -1.67 -5.33 2.17
CA VAL A 52 -0.47 -4.92 1.41
C VAL A 52 0.41 -6.13 1.10
N LYS A 53 0.71 -6.97 2.10
CA LYS A 53 1.54 -8.16 1.93
C LYS A 53 0.92 -9.13 0.92
N LYS A 54 -0.38 -9.38 1.03
CA LYS A 54 -1.11 -10.26 0.12
C LYS A 54 -1.03 -9.79 -1.34
N ILE A 55 -1.28 -8.51 -1.58
CA ILE A 55 -1.20 -7.92 -2.93
C ILE A 55 0.25 -7.96 -3.45
N ALA A 56 1.23 -7.66 -2.60
CA ALA A 56 2.64 -7.72 -2.95
C ALA A 56 3.08 -9.13 -3.36
N ILE A 57 2.68 -10.16 -2.61
CA ILE A 57 2.97 -11.58 -2.92
C ILE A 57 2.31 -11.99 -4.24
N GLN A 58 1.05 -11.61 -4.48
CA GLN A 58 0.37 -11.85 -5.76
C GLN A 58 1.09 -11.21 -6.95
N HIS A 59 1.85 -10.16 -6.68
CA HIS A 59 2.66 -9.45 -7.66
C HIS A 59 4.12 -9.93 -7.74
N GLY A 60 4.46 -11.01 -7.04
CA GLY A 60 5.75 -11.70 -7.17
C GLY A 60 6.79 -11.33 -6.11
N GLU A 61 6.39 -10.66 -5.02
CA GLU A 61 7.30 -10.36 -3.91
C GLU A 61 7.43 -11.56 -2.95
N HIS A 62 8.61 -11.71 -2.35
CA HIS A 62 8.88 -12.75 -1.38
C HIS A 62 8.45 -12.34 0.04
N GLU A 63 7.76 -13.25 0.74
CA GLU A 63 7.21 -13.02 2.08
C GLU A 63 8.27 -12.59 3.11
N GLU A 64 9.47 -13.18 3.03
CA GLU A 64 10.60 -12.84 3.90
C GLU A 64 10.98 -11.36 3.83
N GLN A 65 10.86 -10.74 2.65
CA GLN A 65 11.24 -9.35 2.43
C GLN A 65 10.15 -8.38 2.92
N LEU A 66 8.90 -8.81 2.85
CA LEU A 66 7.75 -8.07 3.34
C LEU A 66 7.65 -8.08 4.88
N SER A 67 8.34 -9.01 5.56
CA SER A 67 8.47 -9.03 7.02
C SER A 67 9.19 -7.78 7.58
N LEU A 68 9.95 -7.09 6.73
CA LEU A 68 10.69 -5.88 7.06
C LEU A 68 9.87 -4.59 6.91
N LEU A 69 8.62 -4.67 6.43
CA LEU A 69 7.76 -3.51 6.31
C LEU A 69 7.33 -3.00 7.69
N ASN A 70 7.47 -1.70 7.91
CA ASN A 70 6.97 -1.00 9.08
C ASN A 70 6.10 0.18 8.67
N VAL A 71 5.22 0.57 9.60
CA VAL A 71 4.44 1.79 9.48
C VAL A 71 5.40 2.98 9.46
N SER A 72 5.22 3.85 8.47
CA SER A 72 6.06 5.00 8.20
C SER A 72 5.25 6.27 7.93
N THR A 73 3.95 6.24 8.25
CA THR A 73 3.01 7.35 8.00
C THR A 73 3.55 8.67 8.57
N PRO A 74 3.98 9.62 7.71
CA PRO A 74 4.55 10.87 8.17
C PRO A 74 3.55 11.73 8.95
N TYR A 75 4.05 12.65 9.78
CA TYR A 75 3.21 13.70 10.34
C TYR A 75 2.63 14.58 9.23
N GLY A 76 1.34 14.91 9.31
CA GLY A 76 0.64 15.72 8.30
C GLY A 76 0.13 14.95 7.07
N THR A 77 0.23 13.62 7.07
CA THR A 77 -0.40 12.78 6.04
C THR A 77 -1.93 12.89 6.15
N PRO A 78 -2.68 12.97 5.04
CA PRO A 78 -4.14 13.08 5.09
C PRO A 78 -4.79 11.94 5.90
N ASP A 79 -5.87 12.25 6.61
CA ASP A 79 -6.61 11.27 7.40
C ASP A 79 -7.00 10.04 6.56
N GLY A 80 -6.92 8.87 7.22
CA GLY A 80 -7.14 7.58 6.56
C GLY A 80 -5.99 7.13 5.66
N THR A 81 -4.87 7.86 5.59
CA THR A 81 -3.70 7.41 4.84
C THR A 81 -2.71 6.66 5.73
N ILE A 82 -2.30 5.47 5.30
CA ILE A 82 -1.29 4.65 5.98
C ILE A 82 -0.17 4.34 5.00
N CYS A 83 1.07 4.63 5.38
CA CYS A 83 2.24 4.39 4.54
C CYS A 83 3.15 3.32 5.15
N PHE A 84 3.69 2.44 4.33
CA PHE A 84 4.65 1.42 4.77
C PHE A 84 6.00 1.61 4.08
N SER A 85 7.08 1.39 4.83
CA SER A 85 8.48 1.46 4.35
C SER A 85 9.30 0.33 4.97
N GLU A 86 10.44 0.02 4.37
CA GLU A 86 11.34 -1.05 4.81
C GLU A 86 12.20 -0.61 6.02
N LYS A 87 12.39 -1.51 7.00
CA LYS A 87 13.14 -1.26 8.26
C LYS A 87 14.61 -0.89 8.09
N HIS A 88 15.22 -1.26 6.96
CA HIS A 88 16.66 -1.12 6.71
C HIS A 88 17.06 0.11 5.88
N GLN A 89 16.18 1.08 5.67
CA GLN A 89 16.58 2.41 5.21
C GLN A 89 16.79 3.34 6.41
N PRO A 90 18.02 3.45 6.96
CA PRO A 90 18.27 4.13 8.22
C PRO A 90 18.40 5.66 8.03
N TYR A 91 18.45 6.11 6.78
CA TYR A 91 18.57 7.50 6.35
C TYR A 91 17.87 7.64 5.00
N GLY A 92 17.28 8.82 4.73
CA GLY A 92 16.63 9.18 3.47
C GLY A 92 17.49 8.88 2.24
N GLY A 93 17.35 7.66 1.73
CA GLY A 93 18.26 7.04 0.78
C GLY A 93 17.53 6.40 -0.40
N THR A 94 16.48 7.05 -0.87
CA THR A 94 16.27 7.12 -2.31
C THR A 94 16.25 8.60 -2.66
N GLN A 95 17.01 8.99 -3.68
CA GLN A 95 17.04 10.36 -4.17
C GLN A 95 15.67 10.85 -4.73
N PHE A 96 14.60 10.07 -4.54
CA PHE A 96 13.17 10.41 -4.68
C PHE A 96 12.32 9.60 -3.67
N GLY A 97 12.40 9.95 -2.37
CA GLY A 97 11.81 9.22 -1.22
C GLY A 97 10.31 8.95 -1.27
N SER A 98 9.92 7.84 -1.90
CA SER A 98 8.56 7.29 -1.87
C SER A 98 8.49 6.09 -0.91
N HIS A 99 7.42 6.04 -0.10
CA HIS A 99 7.07 4.87 0.71
C HIS A 99 6.95 3.62 -0.18
N TYR A 100 7.23 2.43 0.37
CA TYR A 100 7.00 1.18 -0.35
C TYR A 100 5.54 1.07 -0.81
N SER A 101 4.61 1.38 0.09
CA SER A 101 3.20 1.50 -0.23
C SER A 101 2.54 2.70 0.42
N VAL A 102 1.52 3.23 -0.26
CA VAL A 102 0.62 4.28 0.24
C VAL A 102 -0.80 3.74 0.16
N CYS A 103 -1.48 3.67 1.30
CA CYS A 103 -2.79 3.08 1.44
C CYS A 103 -3.78 4.15 1.88
N LYS A 104 -4.89 4.31 1.15
CA LYS A 104 -6.01 5.18 1.55
C LYS A 104 -7.16 4.32 2.03
N VAL A 105 -7.41 4.36 3.32
CA VAL A 105 -8.48 3.64 4.02
C VAL A 105 -9.67 4.58 4.18
N PHE A 106 -10.85 4.15 3.77
CA PHE A 106 -12.06 4.94 3.90
C PHE A 106 -13.31 4.05 4.04
N PRO A 107 -14.33 4.52 4.77
CA PRO A 107 -15.63 3.85 4.80
C PRO A 107 -16.31 3.95 3.44
N ALA A 108 -17.01 2.89 3.05
CA ALA A 108 -17.79 2.83 1.83
C ALA A 108 -19.12 2.11 2.04
N LEU A 109 -20.12 2.43 1.21
CA LEU A 109 -21.38 1.71 1.12
C LEU A 109 -21.29 0.69 -0.02
N GLU A 110 -21.54 -0.58 0.30
CA GLU A 110 -21.74 -1.63 -0.71
C GLU A 110 -23.23 -1.77 -1.04
N ALA A 111 -23.55 -1.61 -2.32
CA ALA A 111 -24.91 -1.76 -2.85
C ALA A 111 -24.88 -2.45 -4.23
N GLY A 112 -25.34 -3.70 -4.28
CA GLY A 112 -25.44 -4.46 -5.53
C GLY A 112 -24.10 -4.64 -6.25
N GLY A 113 -23.04 -4.98 -5.51
CA GLY A 113 -21.68 -5.15 -6.05
C GLY A 113 -20.95 -3.85 -6.43
N ARG A 114 -21.56 -2.70 -6.15
CA ARG A 114 -20.96 -1.37 -6.35
C ARG A 114 -20.56 -0.78 -5.00
N TYR A 115 -19.50 0.01 -5.01
CA TYR A 115 -18.95 0.64 -3.81
C TYR A 115 -18.99 2.16 -3.94
N PHE A 116 -19.46 2.83 -2.88
CA PHE A 116 -19.57 4.28 -2.81
C PHE A 116 -18.80 4.78 -1.60
N ARG A 117 -17.75 5.58 -1.82
CA ARG A 117 -17.01 6.22 -0.72
C ARG A 117 -17.94 7.10 0.09
N LEU A 118 -17.91 6.94 1.41
CA LEU A 118 -18.65 7.78 2.34
C LEU A 118 -17.77 8.94 2.79
N ASN A 119 -18.33 10.14 2.77
CA ASN A 119 -17.73 11.31 3.39
C ASN A 119 -18.70 11.82 4.45
N GLU A 120 -18.17 12.11 5.63
CA GLU A 120 -18.94 12.74 6.69
C GLU A 120 -19.29 14.18 6.28
N VAL A 121 -20.53 14.59 6.58
CA VAL A 121 -21.00 15.96 6.39
C VAL A 121 -21.19 16.55 7.78
N ILE A 122 -20.30 17.47 8.15
CA ILE A 122 -20.38 18.21 9.42
C ILE A 122 -21.27 19.44 9.18
N PHE A 123 -22.30 19.61 9.99
CA PHE A 123 -23.19 20.78 10.00
C PHE A 123 -22.79 21.77 11.10
#